data_AF-A0A126Z6M2-F1
#
_entry.id   AF-A0A126Z6M2-F1
#
_cell.length_a   1.000
_cell.length_b   1.000
_cell.length_c   1.000
_cell.angle_alpha   90.00
_cell.angle_beta   90.00
_cell.angle_gamma   90.00
#
_symmetry.space_group_name_H-M   'P 1'
#
loop_
_entity.id
_entity.type
_entity.pdbx_description
1 polymer ?
#
loop_
_entity_poly.entity_id
_entity_poly.type
_entity_poly.pdbx_seq_one_letter_code
_entity_poly.pdbx_strand_id
1 'polypeptide(L)'
;MKNGRPGLSARRLPTLTWHQKEHSTLTRGERAADTMRNVMGSWRFVAGFIVFMIVWALVNSLGHSWDPYPFILLNLFLSMLAGLQGAILLIAAKRQDGISAALAQHDFDTNAAAKIDIEALLEINNRQLAMLDELQRVLSFTVAPAKAE
;
A
#
# COMPACT_ATOMS: atom_id res chain seq x y z
N MET A 1 -9.17 -1.53 52.27
CA MET A 1 -8.59 -2.49 51.29
C MET A 1 -8.63 -1.84 49.91
N LYS A 2 -7.47 -1.43 49.39
CA LYS A 2 -7.34 -0.80 48.07
C LYS A 2 -7.37 -1.90 47.01
N ASN A 3 -8.51 -2.14 46.38
CA ASN A 3 -8.58 -3.01 45.20
C ASN A 3 -7.91 -2.28 44.03
N GLY A 4 -6.63 -2.62 43.81
CA GLY A 4 -5.89 -2.24 42.62
C GLY A 4 -6.57 -2.84 41.39
N ARG A 5 -7.17 -1.98 40.57
CA ARG A 5 -7.68 -2.35 39.25
C ARG A 5 -6.49 -2.86 38.43
N PRO A 6 -6.50 -4.11 37.93
CA PRO A 6 -5.48 -4.53 36.97
C PRO A 6 -5.66 -3.66 35.73
N GLY A 7 -4.66 -2.83 35.44
CA GLY A 7 -4.63 -1.98 34.25
C GLY A 7 -4.79 -2.87 33.02
N LEU A 8 -5.85 -2.60 32.26
CA LEU A 8 -6.11 -3.23 30.97
C LEU A 8 -4.85 -3.06 30.12
N SER A 9 -4.29 -4.18 29.71
CA SER A 9 -3.08 -4.27 28.92
C SER A 9 -3.25 -3.43 27.66
N ALA A 10 -2.62 -2.25 27.66
CA ALA A 10 -2.44 -1.40 26.50
C ALA A 10 -1.62 -2.16 25.46
N ARG A 11 -2.30 -3.00 24.68
CA ARG A 11 -1.72 -3.70 23.54
C ARG A 11 -1.50 -2.62 22.49
N ARG A 12 -0.35 -1.93 22.58
CA ARG A 12 0.08 -0.90 21.63
C ARG A 12 -0.17 -1.44 20.23
N LEU A 13 -1.01 -0.72 19.49
CA LEU A 13 -1.15 -0.96 18.06
C LEU A 13 0.26 -0.93 17.46
N PRO A 14 0.64 -1.87 16.59
CA PRO A 14 1.90 -1.77 15.89
C PRO A 14 1.92 -0.43 15.16
N THR A 15 2.85 0.45 15.54
CA THR A 15 3.00 1.79 14.94
C THR A 15 3.65 1.73 13.56
N LEU A 16 4.11 0.54 13.14
CA LEU A 16 4.67 0.30 11.82
C LEU A 16 3.66 -0.47 10.97
N THR A 17 3.36 0.10 9.80
CA THR A 17 2.78 -0.63 8.68
C THR A 17 3.74 -1.74 8.24
N TRP A 18 3.19 -2.91 7.94
CA TRP A 18 3.87 -4.05 7.32
C TRP A 18 4.80 -3.67 6.15
N HIS A 19 4.40 -2.71 5.32
CA HIS A 19 5.23 -2.12 4.25
C HIS A 19 6.59 -1.59 4.73
N GLN A 20 6.66 -1.02 5.93
CA GLN A 20 7.87 -0.37 6.43
C GLN A 20 8.91 -1.38 6.92
N LYS A 21 8.47 -2.60 7.26
CA LYS A 21 9.34 -3.68 7.74
C LYS A 21 10.16 -4.32 6.60
N GLU A 22 9.62 -4.30 5.38
CA GLU A 22 10.15 -5.01 4.22
C GLU A 22 11.34 -4.28 3.55
N HIS A 23 11.42 -2.96 3.66
CA HIS A 23 12.52 -2.18 3.08
C HIS A 23 13.90 -2.47 3.71
N SER A 24 13.97 -3.13 4.86
CA SER A 24 15.22 -3.43 5.58
C SER A 24 15.93 -4.70 5.09
N THR A 25 15.31 -5.49 4.22
CA THR A 25 15.86 -6.76 3.70
C THR A 25 16.08 -6.76 2.18
N LEU A 26 16.20 -5.59 1.56
CA LEU A 26 16.47 -5.50 0.12
C LEU A 26 17.89 -6.01 -0.19
N THR A 27 17.96 -7.07 -0.97
CA THR A 27 19.19 -7.61 -1.54
C THR A 27 19.86 -6.56 -2.44
N ARG A 28 21.17 -6.73 -2.69
CA ARG A 28 21.91 -5.82 -3.60
C ARG A 28 21.29 -5.75 -5.00
N GLY A 29 20.66 -6.85 -5.46
CA GLY A 29 19.95 -6.90 -6.73
C GLY A 29 18.68 -6.07 -6.76
N GLU A 30 17.87 -6.14 -5.71
CA GLU A 30 16.62 -5.36 -5.60
C GLU A 30 16.90 -3.85 -5.53
N ARG A 31 17.98 -3.45 -4.84
CA ARG A 31 18.41 -2.03 -4.82
C ARG A 31 18.84 -1.52 -6.20
N ALA A 32 19.50 -2.36 -7.00
CA ALA A 32 19.88 -2.01 -8.37
C ALA A 32 18.64 -1.90 -9.27
N ALA A 33 17.70 -2.85 -9.14
CA ALA A 33 16.43 -2.84 -9.88
C ALA A 33 15.59 -1.60 -9.56
N ASP A 34 15.50 -1.19 -8.28
CA ASP A 34 14.77 0.02 -7.89
C ASP A 34 15.42 1.30 -8.44
N THR A 35 16.76 1.33 -8.49
CA THR A 35 17.49 2.46 -9.09
C THR A 35 17.22 2.53 -10.59
N MET A 36 17.28 1.40 -11.30
CA MET A 36 16.94 1.32 -12.72
C MET A 36 15.49 1.70 -12.98
N ARG A 37 14.56 1.23 -12.13
CA ARG A 37 13.14 1.59 -12.20
C ARG A 37 12.90 3.08 -12.08
N ASN A 38 13.61 3.75 -11.18
CA ASN A 38 13.48 5.18 -10.99
C ASN A 38 14.03 6.02 -12.16
N VAL A 39 15.12 5.56 -12.78
CA VAL A 39 15.73 6.24 -13.93
C VAL A 39 14.90 6.02 -15.20
N MET A 40 14.49 4.79 -15.45
CA MET A 40 13.75 4.39 -16.66
C MET A 40 12.27 4.78 -16.61
N GLY A 41 11.70 4.93 -15.41
CA GLY A 41 10.34 5.41 -15.16
C GLY A 41 10.18 6.94 -15.16
N SER A 42 11.06 7.69 -15.85
CA SER A 42 11.03 9.16 -15.90
C SER A 42 10.71 9.68 -17.29
N TRP A 43 9.88 10.72 -17.37
CA TRP A 43 9.58 11.44 -18.63
C TRP A 43 10.84 12.00 -19.32
N ARG A 44 11.89 12.31 -18.54
CA ARG A 44 13.17 12.80 -19.07
C ARG A 44 13.93 11.72 -19.85
N PHE A 45 13.81 10.45 -19.43
CA PHE A 45 14.43 9.32 -20.14
C PHE A 45 13.77 9.10 -21.50
N VAL A 46 12.43 9.13 -21.54
CA VAL A 46 11.65 9.03 -22.79
C VAL A 46 12.04 10.14 -23.76
N ALA A 47 12.14 11.39 -23.29
CA ALA A 47 12.54 12.52 -24.13
C ALA A 47 13.97 12.37 -24.68
N GLY A 48 14.93 11.96 -23.83
CA GLY A 48 16.32 11.71 -24.26
C GLY A 48 16.42 10.60 -25.31
N PHE A 49 15.62 9.54 -25.16
CA PHE A 49 15.56 8.44 -26.11
C PHE A 49 15.01 8.87 -27.47
N ILE A 50 13.96 9.70 -27.49
CA ILE A 50 13.42 10.30 -28.73
C ILE A 50 14.47 11.18 -29.41
N VAL A 51 15.17 12.04 -28.66
CA VAL A 51 16.22 12.91 -29.22
C VAL A 51 17.36 12.08 -29.82
N PHE A 52 17.83 11.05 -29.09
CA PHE A 52 18.85 10.13 -29.59
C PHE A 52 18.43 9.46 -30.90
N MET A 53 17.16 9.08 -31.03
CA MET A 53 16.61 8.49 -32.26
C MET A 53 16.57 9.47 -33.43
N ILE A 54 16.18 10.73 -33.20
CA ILE A 54 16.22 11.77 -34.24
C ILE A 54 17.66 11.97 -34.72
N VAL A 55 18.62 12.07 -33.80
CA VAL A 55 20.04 12.21 -34.15
C VAL A 55 20.53 10.99 -34.93
N TRP A 56 20.19 9.78 -34.49
CA TRP A 56 20.60 8.55 -35.16
C TRP A 56 20.00 8.42 -36.56
N ALA A 57 18.71 8.74 -36.72
CA ALA A 57 18.04 8.74 -38.02
C ALA A 57 18.67 9.76 -38.98
N LEU A 58 19.02 10.95 -38.49
CA LEU A 58 19.71 11.98 -39.30
C LEU A 58 21.11 11.51 -39.73
N VAL A 59 21.89 10.93 -38.83
CA VAL A 59 23.22 10.36 -39.14
C VAL A 59 23.11 9.25 -40.18
N ASN A 60 22.14 8.35 -40.01
CA ASN A 60 21.92 7.24 -40.95
C ASN A 60 21.35 7.72 -42.30
N SER A 61 20.62 8.84 -42.35
CA SER A 61 20.10 9.42 -43.58
C SER A 61 21.14 10.16 -44.43
N LEU A 62 22.27 10.59 -43.84
CA LEU A 62 23.35 11.29 -44.55
C LEU A 62 24.32 10.32 -45.26
N GLY A 63 24.40 9.06 -44.83
CA GLY A 63 25.11 8.00 -45.53
C GLY A 63 24.20 7.35 -46.57
N HIS A 64 24.38 7.67 -47.85
CA HIS A 64 23.57 7.20 -48.97
C HIS A 64 23.22 5.69 -48.90
N SER A 65 21.99 5.37 -48.50
CA SER A 65 21.27 4.11 -48.79
C SER A 65 19.84 4.26 -48.32
N TRP A 66 18.95 4.59 -49.26
CA TRP A 66 17.51 4.78 -49.03
C TRP A 66 16.76 3.43 -48.92
N ASP A 67 17.39 2.50 -48.20
CA ASP A 67 16.99 1.12 -47.83
C ASP A 67 17.03 0.05 -48.96
N PRO A 68 18.09 -0.79 -48.99
CA PRO A 68 17.92 -2.19 -49.40
C PRO A 68 18.26 -3.22 -48.30
N TYR A 69 17.24 -4.04 -47.99
CA TYR A 69 17.12 -5.34 -47.29
C TYR A 69 17.91 -5.63 -45.98
N PRO A 70 17.23 -6.10 -44.89
CA PRO A 70 15.80 -6.10 -44.61
C PRO A 70 15.48 -5.04 -43.55
N PHE A 71 15.19 -3.83 -44.00
CA PHE A 71 14.59 -2.76 -43.19
C PHE A 71 15.29 -2.49 -41.85
N ILE A 72 16.55 -2.05 -41.89
CA ILE A 72 17.29 -1.67 -40.67
C ILE A 72 16.51 -0.60 -39.88
N LEU A 73 15.83 0.31 -40.60
CA LEU A 73 15.02 1.38 -40.04
C LEU A 73 13.72 0.85 -39.42
N LEU A 74 13.02 -0.08 -40.08
CA LEU A 74 11.79 -0.68 -39.55
C LEU A 74 12.09 -1.53 -38.31
N ASN A 75 13.14 -2.35 -38.34
CA ASN A 75 13.54 -3.16 -37.19
C ASN A 75 13.99 -2.30 -36.01
N LEU A 76 14.69 -1.19 -36.27
CA LEU A 76 15.04 -0.22 -35.23
C LEU A 76 13.77 0.41 -34.64
N PHE A 77 12.83 0.82 -35.48
CA PHE A 77 11.57 1.41 -35.06
C PHE A 77 10.68 0.44 -34.27
N LEU A 78 10.59 -0.82 -34.70
CA LEU A 78 9.83 -1.87 -33.99
C LEU A 78 10.48 -2.23 -32.64
N SER A 79 11.80 -2.35 -32.58
CA SER A 79 12.53 -2.58 -31.32
C SER A 79 12.38 -1.38 -30.37
N MET A 80 12.34 -0.17 -30.92
CA MET A 80 12.08 1.07 -30.17
C MET A 80 10.66 1.11 -29.61
N LEU A 81 9.65 0.74 -30.41
CA LEU A 81 8.26 0.63 -29.97
C LEU A 81 8.13 -0.32 -28.77
N ALA A 82 8.80 -1.48 -28.84
CA ALA A 82 8.84 -2.43 -27.72
C ALA A 82 9.53 -1.84 -26.47
N GLY A 83 10.65 -1.13 -26.64
CA GLY A 83 11.35 -0.46 -25.53
C GLY A 83 10.52 0.65 -24.88
N LEU A 84 9.83 1.46 -25.70
CA LEU A 84 8.93 2.52 -25.23
C LEU A 84 7.73 1.94 -24.48
N GLN A 85 7.16 0.83 -24.95
CA GLN A 85 6.12 0.10 -24.24
C GLN A 85 6.59 -0.35 -22.86
N GLY A 86 7.80 -0.91 -22.75
CA GLY A 86 8.39 -1.29 -21.46
C GLY A 86 8.57 -0.10 -20.51
N ALA A 87 9.03 1.05 -21.02
CA ALA A 87 9.18 2.27 -20.23
C ALA A 87 7.82 2.82 -19.75
N ILE A 88 6.81 2.86 -20.62
CA ILE A 88 5.46 3.31 -20.27
C ILE A 88 4.86 2.41 -19.19
N LEU A 89 5.01 1.08 -19.33
CA LEU A 89 4.57 0.12 -18.32
C LEU A 89 5.20 0.41 -16.96
N LEU A 90 6.51 0.70 -16.95
CA LEU A 90 7.26 0.99 -15.73
C LEU A 90 6.85 2.32 -15.08
N ILE A 91 6.53 3.34 -15.87
CA ILE A 91 5.99 4.62 -15.40
C ILE A 91 4.61 4.41 -14.77
N ALA A 92 3.75 3.65 -15.45
CA ALA A 92 2.40 3.33 -14.96
C ALA A 92 2.48 2.55 -13.64
N ALA A 93 3.37 1.54 -13.56
CA ALA A 93 3.63 0.79 -12.35
C ALA A 93 4.11 1.69 -11.20
N LYS A 94 5.11 2.56 -11.43
CA LYS A 94 5.59 3.49 -10.41
C LYS A 94 4.48 4.40 -9.86
N ARG A 95 3.62 4.92 -10.73
CA ARG A 95 2.47 5.74 -10.31
C ARG A 95 1.47 4.92 -9.48
N GLN A 96 1.18 3.70 -9.92
CA GLN A 96 0.25 2.83 -9.23
C GLN A 96 0.77 2.43 -7.84
N ASP A 97 2.06 2.12 -7.72
CA ASP A 97 2.70 1.81 -6.44
C ASP A 97 2.59 2.97 -5.45
N GLY A 98 2.78 4.22 -5.92
CA GLY A 98 2.61 5.41 -5.09
C GLY A 98 1.17 5.59 -4.58
N ILE A 99 0.17 5.31 -5.43
CA ILE A 99 -1.25 5.36 -5.04
C ILE A 99 -1.54 4.24 -4.03
N SER A 100 -1.09 3.02 -4.29
CA SER A 100 -1.25 1.87 -3.41
C SER A 100 -0.63 2.13 -2.03
N ALA A 101 0.55 2.75 -1.98
CA ALA A 101 1.19 3.12 -0.71
C ALA A 101 0.38 4.17 0.07
N ALA A 102 -0.18 5.17 -0.60
CA ALA A 102 -1.03 6.17 0.03
C ALA A 102 -2.35 5.57 0.55
N LEU A 103 -2.98 4.69 -0.23
CA LEU A 103 -4.18 3.95 0.19
C LEU A 103 -3.89 3.06 1.39
N ALA A 104 -2.78 2.33 1.39
CA ALA A 104 -2.39 1.48 2.51
C ALA A 104 -2.21 2.27 3.81
N GLN A 105 -1.67 3.50 3.73
CA GLN A 105 -1.55 4.37 4.89
C GLN A 105 -2.92 4.85 5.39
N HIS A 106 -3.80 5.28 4.48
CA HIS A 106 -5.15 5.71 4.82
C HIS A 106 -6.00 4.59 5.45
N ASP A 107 -5.89 3.37 4.91
CA ASP A 107 -6.56 2.19 5.44
C ASP A 107 -6.04 1.84 6.83
N PHE A 108 -4.74 1.98 7.07
CA PHE A 108 -4.14 1.77 8.39
C PHE A 108 -4.71 2.78 9.41
N ASP A 109 -4.74 4.06 9.07
CA ASP A 109 -5.24 5.11 9.97
C ASP A 109 -6.73 4.92 10.27
N THR A 110 -7.52 4.60 9.26
CA THR A 110 -8.96 4.31 9.40
C THR A 110 -9.19 3.08 10.28
N ASN A 111 -8.44 2.00 10.06
CA ASN A 111 -8.55 0.78 10.86
C ASN A 111 -8.12 1.01 12.31
N ALA A 112 -7.10 1.83 12.55
CA ALA A 112 -6.67 2.20 13.89
C ALA A 112 -7.76 2.97 14.63
N ALA A 113 -8.42 3.94 13.97
CA ALA A 113 -9.55 4.67 14.53
C ALA A 113 -10.74 3.76 14.81
N ALA A 114 -11.13 2.93 13.84
CA ALA A 114 -12.24 1.98 13.99
C ALA A 114 -12.02 1.00 15.16
N LYS A 115 -10.76 0.59 15.39
CA LYS A 115 -10.43 -0.26 16.54
C LYS A 115 -10.67 0.43 17.88
N ILE A 116 -10.37 1.73 18.01
CA ILE A 116 -10.65 2.51 19.22
C ILE A 116 -12.16 2.59 19.45
N ASP A 117 -12.94 2.87 18.40
CA ASP A 117 -14.40 2.95 18.50
C ASP A 117 -15.01 1.60 18.91
N ILE A 118 -14.54 0.50 18.34
CA ILE A 118 -14.96 -0.87 18.71
C ILE A 118 -14.63 -1.15 20.19
N GLU A 119 -13.44 -0.77 20.65
CA GLU A 119 -13.05 -0.94 22.06
C GLU A 119 -13.97 -0.13 23.00
N ALA A 120 -14.32 1.10 22.64
CA ALA A 120 -15.26 1.92 23.40
C ALA A 120 -16.67 1.30 23.43
N LEU A 121 -17.15 0.79 22.30
CA LEU A 121 -18.44 0.10 22.21
C LEU A 121 -18.47 -1.19 23.04
N LEU A 122 -17.38 -1.97 23.04
CA LEU A 122 -17.25 -3.16 23.88
C LEU A 122 -17.25 -2.81 25.37
N GLU A 123 -16.60 -1.70 25.76
CA GLU A 123 -16.64 -1.23 27.14
C GLU A 123 -18.07 -0.87 27.57
N ILE A 124 -18.80 -0.14 26.72
CA ILE A 124 -20.20 0.22 26.98
C ILE A 124 -21.07 -1.05 27.08
N ASN A 125 -20.90 -2.00 26.15
CA ASN A 125 -21.65 -3.25 26.15
C ASN A 125 -21.39 -4.07 27.43
N ASN A 126 -20.14 -4.19 27.85
CA ASN A 126 -19.78 -4.87 29.10
C ASN A 126 -20.41 -4.19 30.33
N ARG A 127 -20.44 -2.85 30.36
CA ARG A 127 -21.13 -2.10 31.43
C ARG A 127 -22.64 -2.34 31.42
N GLN A 128 -23.27 -2.38 30.24
CA GLN A 128 -24.68 -2.69 30.10
C GLN A 128 -25.00 -4.10 30.59
N LEU A 129 -24.18 -5.10 30.24
CA LEU A 129 -24.34 -6.48 30.72
C LEU A 129 -24.24 -6.56 32.24
N ALA A 130 -23.30 -5.83 32.86
CA ALA A 130 -23.18 -5.79 34.31
C ALA A 130 -24.41 -5.16 35.00
N MET A 131 -25.01 -4.11 34.40
CA MET A 131 -26.25 -3.53 34.93
C MET A 131 -27.44 -4.49 34.80
N LEU A 132 -27.53 -5.24 33.69
CA LEU A 132 -28.58 -6.24 33.49
C LEU A 132 -28.47 -7.38 34.51
N ASP A 133 -27.26 -7.87 34.80
CA ASP A 133 -27.03 -8.90 35.82
C ASP A 133 -27.46 -8.43 37.21
N GLU A 134 -27.12 -7.19 37.59
CA GLU A 134 -27.54 -6.60 38.87
C GLU A 134 -29.07 -6.45 38.96
N LEU A 135 -29.73 -5.98 37.90
CA LEU A 135 -31.19 -5.89 37.84
C LEU A 135 -31.85 -7.27 37.97
N GLN A 136 -31.33 -8.28 37.27
CA GLN A 136 -31.82 -9.65 37.38
C GLN A 136 -31.65 -10.19 38.80
N ARG A 137 -30.53 -9.87 39.45
CA ARG A 137 -30.27 -10.25 40.84
C ARG A 137 -31.27 -9.64 41.81
N VAL A 138 -31.53 -8.33 41.71
CA VAL A 138 -32.53 -7.63 42.56
C VAL A 138 -33.94 -8.16 42.34
N LEU A 139 -34.33 -8.37 41.07
CA LEU A 139 -35.64 -8.95 40.73
C LEU A 139 -35.78 -10.38 41.29
N SER A 140 -34.75 -11.21 41.16
CA SER A 140 -34.77 -12.58 41.68
C SER A 140 -34.92 -12.62 43.22
N PHE A 141 -34.28 -11.68 43.92
CA PHE A 141 -34.41 -11.54 45.37
C PHE A 141 -35.81 -11.08 45.78
N THR A 142 -36.41 -10.15 45.02
CA THR A 142 -37.72 -9.56 45.34
C THR A 142 -38.89 -10.49 45.00
N VAL A 143 -38.75 -11.34 43.97
CA VAL A 143 -39.81 -12.27 43.53
C VAL A 143 -39.81 -13.59 44.33
N ALA A 144 -38.68 -13.98 44.93
CA ALA A 144 -38.56 -15.23 45.71
C ALA A 144 -39.46 -15.35 46.98
N PRO A 145 -39.71 -14.30 47.80
CA PRO A 145 -40.52 -14.47 49.02
C PRO A 145 -42.02 -14.63 48.76
N ALA A 146 -42.54 -14.33 47.57
CA ALA A 146 -43.99 -14.36 47.30
C ALA A 146 -44.56 -15.74 46.94
N LYS A 147 -43.72 -16.80 46.84
CA LYS A 147 -44.16 -18.18 46.55
C LYS A 147 -44.14 -19.11 47.77
N ALA A 148 -43.92 -18.57 48.98
CA ALA A 148 -43.78 -19.35 50.20
C ALA A 148 -45.00 -19.27 51.15
N GLU A 149 -46.13 -18.72 50.71
CA GLU A 149 -47.42 -18.78 51.41
C GLU A 149 -48.48 -19.55 50.61
#